data_AF-A0A7J3JA87-F1
#
_entry.id   AF-A0A7J3JA87-F1
#
_cell.length_a   1.000
_cell.length_b   1.000
_cell.length_c   1.000
_cell.angle_alpha   90.00
_cell.angle_beta   90.00
_cell.angle_gamma   90.00
#
_symmetry.space_group_name_H-M   'P 1'
#
loop_
_entity.id
_entity.type
_entity.pdbx_description
1 polymer ?
#
loop_
_entity_poly.entity_id
_entity_poly.type
_entity_poly.pdbx_seq_one_letter_code
_entity_poly.pdbx_strand_id
1 'polypeptide(L)'
;MSTHSSIRKRKLTGGKKRAYRTKKKYEAGGYPAETVLGEPKRKITRGLGGNMKVKVLTEKFASVTDPKTGATQKTEITRVVRNGANVDYNRRGVITKGAEIETALGLAKVTSRPGNDGIINAVLIGKEKA
;
A
#
# COMPACT_ATOMS: atom_id res chain seq x y z
N MET A 1 -17.13 9.15 -2.15
CA MET A 1 -16.03 9.34 -3.13
C MET A 1 -15.25 10.59 -2.82
N SER A 2 -13.96 10.45 -2.52
CA SER A 2 -13.03 11.57 -2.42
C SER A 2 -12.81 12.20 -3.80
N THR A 3 -12.57 13.51 -3.84
CA THR A 3 -12.22 14.22 -5.09
C THR A 3 -10.85 14.84 -4.97
N HIS A 4 -9.96 14.59 -5.94
CA HIS A 4 -8.57 15.05 -5.90
C HIS A 4 -8.38 16.49 -6.41
N SER A 5 -9.45 17.25 -6.65
CA SER A 5 -9.35 18.62 -7.16
C SER A 5 -8.96 19.64 -6.07
N SER A 6 -8.16 20.63 -6.44
CA SER A 6 -7.74 21.74 -5.56
C SER A 6 -8.77 22.87 -5.47
N ILE A 7 -9.87 22.77 -6.23
CA ILE A 7 -10.89 23.82 -6.38
C ILE A 7 -11.56 24.17 -5.05
N ARG A 8 -11.75 23.16 -4.18
CA ARG A 8 -12.33 23.34 -2.84
C ARG A 8 -11.28 23.56 -1.75
N LYS A 9 -9.99 23.41 -2.06
CA LYS A 9 -8.89 23.67 -1.11
C LYS A 9 -8.68 25.19 -0.98
N ARG A 10 -8.09 25.62 0.13
CA ARG A 10 -7.71 27.03 0.34
C ARG A 10 -6.54 27.43 -0.56
N LYS A 11 -6.31 28.74 -0.71
CA LYS A 11 -5.07 29.28 -1.29
C LYS A 11 -3.89 29.03 -0.35
N LEU A 12 -2.67 29.11 -0.87
CA LEU A 12 -1.44 29.07 -0.05
C LEU A 12 -1.46 30.16 1.03
N THR A 13 -2.00 31.34 0.71
CA THR A 13 -2.22 32.46 1.63
C THR A 13 -3.40 32.28 2.60
N GLY A 14 -4.10 31.13 2.58
CA GLY A 14 -5.25 30.85 3.45
C GLY A 14 -6.60 31.32 2.94
N GLY A 15 -6.65 32.21 1.93
CA GLY A 15 -7.90 32.68 1.33
C GLY A 15 -8.80 31.56 0.79
N LYS A 16 -10.10 31.63 1.05
CA LYS A 16 -11.10 30.65 0.57
C LYS A 16 -11.29 30.77 -0.94
N LYS A 17 -11.16 29.67 -1.69
CA LYS A 17 -11.47 29.63 -3.12
C LYS A 17 -12.97 29.44 -3.34
N ARG A 18 -13.55 30.13 -4.32
CA ARG A 18 -14.91 29.87 -4.82
C ARG A 18 -14.83 28.81 -5.93
N ALA A 19 -15.62 27.75 -5.80
CA ALA A 19 -15.69 26.73 -6.84
C ALA A 19 -16.47 27.27 -8.05
N TYR A 20 -15.85 27.28 -9.23
CA TYR A 20 -16.45 27.77 -10.48
C TYR A 20 -17.16 26.67 -11.29
N ARG A 21 -17.00 25.39 -10.91
CA ARG A 21 -17.59 24.25 -11.60
C ARG A 21 -17.90 23.08 -10.67
N THR A 22 -18.73 22.16 -11.15
CA THR A 22 -19.06 20.89 -10.49
C THR A 22 -17.91 19.87 -10.61
N LYS A 23 -17.92 18.87 -9.72
CA LYS A 23 -16.99 17.73 -9.71
C LYS A 23 -17.06 16.95 -11.03
N LYS A 24 -15.91 16.54 -11.55
CA LYS A 24 -15.82 15.72 -12.78
C LYS A 24 -15.44 14.28 -12.46
N LYS A 25 -15.84 13.35 -13.33
CA LYS A 25 -15.64 11.90 -13.13
C LYS A 25 -14.16 11.51 -12.96
N TYR A 26 -13.27 12.14 -13.73
CA TYR A 26 -11.82 11.89 -13.66
C TYR A 26 -11.16 12.39 -12.36
N GLU A 27 -11.84 13.24 -11.58
CA GLU A 27 -11.34 13.73 -10.29
C GLU A 27 -11.71 12.80 -9.14
N ALA A 28 -12.56 11.81 -9.39
CA ALA A 28 -13.03 10.86 -8.39
C ALA A 28 -11.91 9.89 -8.01
N GLY A 29 -11.60 9.83 -6.71
CA GLY A 29 -10.73 8.83 -6.12
C GLY A 29 -11.49 7.56 -5.73
N GLY A 30 -10.76 6.47 -5.59
CA GLY A 30 -11.26 5.22 -5.02
C GLY A 30 -11.00 5.14 -3.52
N TYR A 31 -11.68 4.21 -2.85
CA TYR A 31 -11.34 3.85 -1.47
C TYR A 31 -9.97 3.17 -1.40
N PRO A 32 -9.20 3.43 -0.32
CA PRO A 32 -7.96 2.72 -0.06
C PRO A 32 -8.25 1.23 0.11
N ALA A 33 -7.34 0.39 -0.38
CA ALA A 33 -7.33 -1.03 -0.05
C ALA A 33 -6.41 -1.22 1.15
N GLU A 34 -6.99 -1.59 2.27
CA GLU A 34 -6.23 -2.02 3.44
C GLU A 34 -5.94 -3.51 3.27
N THR A 35 -4.70 -3.83 2.92
CA THR A 35 -4.29 -5.22 2.71
C THR A 35 -4.03 -5.88 4.06
N VAL A 36 -4.70 -6.99 4.35
CA VAL A 36 -4.60 -7.73 5.63
C VAL A 36 -4.06 -9.13 5.38
N LEU A 37 -3.53 -9.77 6.41
CA LEU A 37 -3.13 -11.18 6.37
C LEU A 37 -4.36 -12.09 6.31
N GLY A 38 -4.33 -13.08 5.43
CA GLY A 38 -5.41 -14.05 5.26
C GLY A 38 -5.33 -14.79 3.93
N GLU A 39 -6.39 -15.51 3.57
CA GLU A 39 -6.49 -16.19 2.29
C GLU A 39 -6.33 -15.22 1.11
N PRO A 40 -5.65 -15.61 0.03
CA PRO A 40 -5.36 -14.72 -1.08
C PRO A 40 -6.64 -14.24 -1.79
N LYS A 41 -6.97 -12.96 -1.63
CA LYS A 41 -8.11 -12.31 -2.28
C LYS A 41 -7.66 -11.06 -3.02
N ARG A 42 -7.88 -11.06 -4.32
CA ARG A 42 -7.54 -9.95 -5.21
C ARG A 42 -8.79 -9.40 -5.87
N LYS A 43 -8.86 -8.08 -6.01
CA LYS A 43 -9.95 -7.39 -6.71
C LYS A 43 -9.38 -6.64 -7.90
N ILE A 44 -9.85 -6.99 -9.09
CA ILE A 44 -9.54 -6.26 -10.32
C ILE A 44 -10.51 -5.07 -10.40
N THR A 45 -9.98 -3.86 -10.59
CA THR A 45 -10.77 -2.64 -10.74
C THR A 45 -10.36 -1.92 -12.00
N ARG A 46 -11.35 -1.54 -12.82
CA ARG A 46 -11.14 -0.71 -14.02
C ARG A 46 -10.86 0.75 -13.62
N GLY A 47 -9.80 1.31 -14.18
CA GLY A 47 -9.43 2.72 -14.08
C GLY A 47 -9.90 3.55 -15.28
N LEU A 48 -9.43 4.80 -15.33
CA LEU A 48 -9.62 5.68 -16.48
C LEU A 48 -8.89 5.12 -17.71
N GLY A 49 -9.47 5.28 -18.90
CA GLY A 49 -8.83 4.86 -20.16
C GLY A 49 -8.85 3.35 -20.40
N GLY A 50 -9.54 2.55 -19.60
CA GLY A 50 -9.61 1.08 -19.77
C GLY A 50 -8.53 0.29 -19.03
N ASN A 51 -7.57 0.97 -18.38
CA ASN A 51 -6.53 0.31 -17.60
C ASN A 51 -7.13 -0.52 -16.46
N MET A 52 -6.56 -1.69 -16.19
CA MET A 52 -6.94 -2.53 -15.06
C MET A 52 -5.91 -2.42 -13.94
N LYS A 53 -6.38 -2.34 -12.70
CA LYS A 53 -5.53 -2.39 -11.51
C LYS A 53 -5.93 -3.57 -10.63
N VAL A 54 -4.93 -4.26 -10.10
CA VAL A 54 -5.13 -5.37 -9.17
C VAL A 54 -4.92 -4.85 -7.76
N LYS A 55 -5.96 -4.95 -6.93
CA LYS A 55 -5.91 -4.59 -5.51
C LYS A 55 -5.80 -5.86 -4.68
N VAL A 56 -4.75 -6.00 -3.88
CA VAL A 56 -4.66 -7.06 -2.88
C VAL A 56 -5.51 -6.67 -1.67
N LEU A 57 -6.52 -7.48 -1.34
CA LEU A 57 -7.34 -7.29 -0.14
C LEU A 57 -6.77 -8.13 1.00
N THR A 58 -6.49 -9.39 0.72
CA THR A 58 -5.86 -10.31 1.66
C THR A 58 -4.82 -11.15 0.93
N GLU A 59 -3.70 -11.43 1.60
CA GLU A 59 -2.62 -12.24 1.05
C GLU A 59 -1.83 -12.87 2.20
N LYS A 60 -1.35 -14.10 1.99
CA LYS A 60 -0.59 -14.87 2.97
C LYS A 60 0.92 -14.88 2.69
N PHE A 61 1.30 -14.60 1.44
CA PHE A 61 2.67 -14.75 0.96
C PHE A 61 3.28 -13.42 0.53
N ALA A 62 4.58 -13.28 0.73
CA ALA A 62 5.41 -12.22 0.17
C ALA A 62 6.57 -12.80 -0.62
N SER A 63 6.98 -12.09 -1.67
CA SER A 63 8.25 -12.35 -2.34
C SER A 63 9.32 -11.53 -1.64
N VAL A 64 10.23 -12.20 -0.94
CA VAL A 64 11.30 -11.57 -0.16
C VAL A 64 12.62 -11.73 -0.90
N THR A 65 13.31 -10.61 -1.11
CA THR A 65 14.62 -10.57 -1.75
C THR A 65 15.71 -10.33 -0.71
N ASP A 66 16.75 -11.16 -0.77
CA ASP A 66 17.96 -11.01 0.02
C ASP A 66 18.92 -10.08 -0.72
N PRO A 67 19.25 -8.89 -0.19
CA PRO A 67 20.10 -7.94 -0.91
C PRO A 67 21.56 -8.43 -1.03
N LYS A 68 22.00 -9.34 -0.16
CA LYS A 68 23.38 -9.88 -0.15
C LYS A 68 23.59 -10.96 -1.22
N THR A 69 22.62 -11.84 -1.41
CA THR A 69 22.72 -12.98 -2.34
C THR A 69 22.00 -12.70 -3.66
N GLY A 70 21.13 -11.69 -3.71
CA GLY A 70 20.28 -11.40 -4.86
C GLY A 70 19.14 -12.41 -5.07
N ALA A 71 19.04 -13.43 -4.23
CA ALA A 71 18.01 -14.46 -4.34
C ALA A 71 16.66 -13.92 -3.87
N THR A 72 15.59 -14.30 -4.56
CA THR A 72 14.21 -13.98 -4.17
C THR A 72 13.45 -15.26 -3.87
N GLN A 73 12.83 -15.32 -2.69
CA GLN A 73 12.07 -16.48 -2.24
C GLN A 73 10.66 -16.06 -1.85
N LYS A 74 9.68 -16.89 -2.24
CA LYS A 74 8.30 -16.73 -1.81
C LYS A 74 8.16 -17.32 -0.41
N THR A 75 7.74 -16.50 0.55
CA THR A 75 7.64 -16.89 1.95
C THR A 75 6.33 -16.48 2.58
N GLU A 76 5.96 -17.20 3.63
CA GLU A 76 4.78 -16.89 4.43
C GLU A 76 5.06 -15.70 5.35
N ILE A 77 4.07 -14.82 5.47
CA ILE A 77 4.10 -13.67 6.37
C ILE A 77 3.43 -14.08 7.68
N THR A 78 4.15 -13.99 8.79
CA THR A 78 3.61 -14.34 10.13
C THR A 78 2.79 -13.17 10.69
N ARG A 79 3.38 -11.96 10.72
CA ARG A 79 2.70 -10.75 11.21
C ARG A 79 3.36 -9.47 10.68
N VAL A 80 2.63 -8.37 10.79
CA VAL A 80 3.17 -7.02 10.59
C VAL A 80 3.75 -6.53 11.92
N VAL A 81 5.03 -6.15 11.94
CA VAL A 81 5.72 -5.69 13.15
C VAL A 81 5.54 -4.19 13.33
N ARG A 82 5.83 -3.43 12.27
CA ARG A 82 5.80 -1.97 12.31
C ARG A 82 5.40 -1.38 10.98
N ASN A 83 4.55 -0.37 11.04
CA ASN A 83 4.16 0.47 9.93
C ASN A 83 4.46 1.92 10.31
N GLY A 84 5.34 2.56 9.54
CA GLY A 84 5.71 3.96 9.76
C GLY A 84 4.58 4.95 9.45
N ALA A 85 3.51 4.53 8.76
CA ALA A 85 2.43 5.41 8.35
C ALA A 85 1.40 5.69 9.48
N ASN A 86 1.07 4.68 10.29
CA ASN A 86 0.12 4.80 11.40
C ASN A 86 0.31 3.65 12.40
N VAL A 87 0.22 3.95 13.70
CA VAL A 87 0.28 2.97 14.79
C VAL A 87 -0.91 2.02 14.76
N ASP A 88 -2.10 2.48 14.37
CA ASP A 88 -3.29 1.62 14.31
C ASP A 88 -3.20 0.57 13.20
N TYR A 89 -2.42 0.83 12.16
CA TYR A 89 -2.14 -0.17 11.13
C TYR A 89 -1.29 -1.32 11.64
N ASN A 90 -0.48 -1.10 12.69
CA ASN A 90 0.25 -2.19 13.35
C ASN A 90 -0.72 -3.12 14.07
N ARG A 91 -1.68 -2.54 14.79
CA ARG A 91 -2.70 -3.28 15.55
C ARG A 91 -3.60 -4.11 14.64
N ARG A 92 -3.99 -3.53 13.50
CA ARG A 92 -4.87 -4.18 12.50
C ARG A 92 -4.13 -5.11 11.55
N GLY A 93 -2.79 -5.11 11.54
CA GLY A 93 -1.98 -5.90 10.61
C GLY A 93 -2.09 -5.45 9.15
N VAL A 94 -2.21 -4.14 8.90
CA VAL A 94 -2.35 -3.60 7.54
C VAL A 94 -0.98 -3.45 6.87
N ILE A 95 -0.84 -4.09 5.70
CA ILE A 95 0.38 -4.08 4.89
C ILE A 95 0.34 -2.89 3.92
N THR A 96 1.28 -1.96 4.11
CA THR A 96 1.51 -0.85 3.17
C THR A 96 2.96 -0.82 2.71
N LYS A 97 3.26 0.00 1.69
CA LYS A 97 4.65 0.28 1.31
C LYS A 97 5.42 0.79 2.53
N GLY A 98 6.58 0.21 2.79
CA GLY A 98 7.45 0.55 3.92
C GLY A 98 7.07 -0.12 5.24
N ALA A 99 6.06 -0.99 5.27
CA ALA A 99 5.77 -1.80 6.44
C ALA A 99 6.89 -2.84 6.66
N GLU A 100 7.23 -3.07 7.91
CA GLU A 100 8.13 -4.12 8.38
C GLU A 100 7.29 -5.35 8.74
N ILE A 101 7.57 -6.45 8.05
CA ILE A 101 6.88 -7.73 8.19
C ILE A 101 7.84 -8.79 8.71
N GLU A 102 7.31 -9.69 9.53
CA GLU A 102 8.03 -10.87 9.98
C GLU A 102 7.69 -12.04 9.05
N THR A 103 8.72 -12.62 8.44
CA THR A 103 8.61 -13.78 7.54
C THR A 103 9.51 -14.91 8.04
N ALA A 104 9.36 -16.11 7.47
CA ALA A 104 10.19 -17.26 7.82
C ALA A 104 11.71 -17.04 7.62
N LEU A 105 12.10 -16.11 6.74
CA LEU A 105 13.51 -15.75 6.48
C LEU A 105 14.03 -14.64 7.41
N GLY A 106 13.13 -13.94 8.12
CA GLY A 106 13.47 -12.87 9.05
C GLY A 106 12.61 -11.62 8.87
N LEU A 107 13.14 -10.50 9.35
CA LEU A 107 12.49 -9.19 9.21
C LEU A 107 12.69 -8.64 7.80
N ALA A 108 11.59 -8.29 7.13
CA ALA A 108 11.61 -7.74 5.78
C ALA A 108 10.85 -6.42 5.70
N LYS A 109 11.32 -5.51 4.84
CA LYS A 109 10.65 -4.24 4.54
C LYS A 109 9.92 -4.33 3.22
N VAL A 110 8.62 -4.03 3.22
CA VAL A 110 7.79 -4.02 2.02
C VAL A 110 8.17 -2.86 1.11
N THR A 111 8.44 -3.14 -0.17
CA THR A 111 8.83 -2.13 -1.17
C THR A 111 7.69 -1.81 -2.15
N SER A 112 6.80 -2.78 -2.41
CA SER A 112 5.67 -2.62 -3.34
C SER A 112 4.49 -1.84 -2.73
N ARG A 113 3.52 -1.45 -3.57
CA ARG A 113 2.22 -0.89 -3.15
C ARG A 113 1.11 -1.90 -3.45
N PRO A 114 0.73 -2.76 -2.49
CA PRO A 114 -0.18 -3.88 -2.74
C PRO A 114 -1.56 -3.47 -3.30
N GLY A 115 -2.06 -2.29 -2.92
CA GLY A 115 -3.33 -1.76 -3.41
C GLY A 115 -3.32 -1.23 -4.86
N ASN A 116 -2.16 -1.15 -5.52
CA ASN A 116 -2.05 -0.74 -6.93
C ASN A 116 -1.34 -1.80 -7.79
N ASP A 117 -0.24 -2.35 -7.29
CA ASP A 117 0.66 -3.23 -8.05
C ASP A 117 0.17 -4.69 -8.03
N GLY A 118 -0.65 -5.08 -7.06
CA GLY A 118 -1.23 -6.42 -6.97
C GLY A 118 -0.33 -7.49 -6.35
N ILE A 119 0.85 -7.11 -5.85
CA ILE A 119 1.87 -8.01 -5.29
C ILE A 119 2.50 -7.43 -4.03
N ILE A 120 2.99 -8.30 -3.15
CA ILE A 120 3.73 -7.96 -1.93
C ILE A 120 5.19 -8.37 -2.13
N ASN A 121 6.04 -7.40 -2.43
CA ASN A 121 7.48 -7.58 -2.51
C ASN A 121 8.12 -6.93 -1.29
N ALA A 122 9.10 -7.61 -0.72
CA ALA A 122 9.84 -7.12 0.43
C ALA A 122 11.34 -7.41 0.27
N VAL A 123 12.16 -6.66 1.00
CA VAL A 123 13.62 -6.83 1.05
C VAL A 123 13.99 -7.15 2.49
N LEU A 124 14.83 -8.16 2.72
CA LEU A 124 15.30 -8.45 4.08
C LEU A 124 16.04 -7.24 4.65
N ILE A 125 15.71 -6.89 5.88
CA ILE A 125 16.47 -5.95 6.68
C ILE A 125 17.57 -6.79 7.34
N GLY A 126 18.81 -6.64 6.88
CA GLY A 126 19.96 -7.20 7.58
C GLY A 126 19.96 -6.68 9.02
N LYS A 127 20.14 -7.55 10.01
CA LYS A 127 20.39 -7.14 11.39
C LYS A 127 21.72 -6.38 11.44
N GLU A 128 21.70 -5.08 11.16
CA GLU A 128 22.77 -4.16 11.48
C GLU A 128 22.19 -2.91 12.14
N LYS A 129 22.42 -2.86 13.47
CA LYS A 129 22.39 -1.72 14.40
C LYS A 129 20.99 -1.15 14.72
N ALA A 130 20.65 -0.87 15.98
CA ALA A 130 21.44 -0.63 17.19
C ALA A 130 20.83 -1.32 18.41
#